data_AF-A0A7V9NGX5-F1
#
_entry.id   AF-A0A7V9NGX5-F1
#
_cell.length_a   1.000
_cell.length_b   1.000
_cell.length_c   1.000
_cell.angle_alpha   90.00
_cell.angle_beta   90.00
_cell.angle_gamma   90.00
#
_symmetry.space_group_name_H-M   'P 1'
#
loop_
_entity.id
_entity.type
_entity.pdbx_description
1 polymer ?
#
loop_
_entity_poly.entity_id
_entity_poly.type
_entity_poly.pdbx_seq_one_letter_code
_entity_poly.pdbx_strand_id
1 'polypeptide(L)'
;MKSPPFQRPLSCSDADILWYGISRADRKAAIPSETPKGQIRDLQAGLAAYRDAHARLLQYVKTTTDDLRSRVVDRQGCDAYQWALLISTHEQRHVLQIREIKADPGFPRR
;
A
#
# COMPACT_ATOMS: atom_id res chain seq x y z
N MET A 1 11.47 -8.36 -21.03
CA MET A 1 10.06 -7.92 -21.10
C MET A 1 10.04 -6.44 -21.49
N LYS A 2 9.81 -6.14 -22.77
CA LYS A 2 9.73 -4.76 -23.30
C LYS A 2 8.31 -4.55 -23.82
N SER A 3 7.44 -3.98 -22.99
CA SER A 3 6.14 -3.49 -23.44
C SER A 3 6.30 -2.04 -23.90
N PRO A 4 5.57 -1.60 -24.93
CA PRO A 4 5.60 -0.21 -25.40
C PRO A 4 5.08 0.75 -24.32
N PRO A 5 5.51 2.03 -24.35
CA PRO A 5 5.10 3.02 -23.36
C PRO A 5 3.60 3.30 -23.45
N PHE A 6 2.97 3.41 -22.29
CA PHE A 6 1.53 3.66 -22.16
C PHE A 6 1.19 5.11 -22.54
N GLN A 7 0.13 5.29 -23.34
CA GLN A 7 -0.26 6.59 -23.92
C GLN A 7 -1.58 7.17 -23.37
N ARG A 8 -2.25 6.51 -22.42
CA ARG A 8 -3.49 7.04 -21.83
C ARG A 8 -3.19 7.86 -20.57
N PRO A 9 -3.87 9.00 -20.36
CA PRO A 9 -3.78 9.72 -19.10
C PRO A 9 -4.30 8.83 -17.96
N LEU A 10 -3.51 8.74 -16.90
CA LEU A 10 -3.92 8.11 -15.64
C LEU A 10 -5.05 8.95 -15.04
N SER A 11 -6.03 8.29 -14.42
CA SER A 11 -7.21 8.97 -13.85
C SER A 11 -6.93 9.69 -12.53
N CYS A 12 -5.76 9.49 -11.95
CA CYS A 12 -5.41 9.85 -10.57
C CYS A 12 -4.02 10.51 -10.56
N SER A 13 -3.88 11.66 -9.91
CA SER A 13 -2.58 12.32 -9.73
C SER A 13 -1.80 11.68 -8.58
N ASP A 14 -0.49 11.92 -8.52
CA ASP A 14 0.34 11.45 -7.40
C ASP A 14 -0.16 11.99 -6.05
N ALA A 15 -0.67 13.24 -6.05
CA ALA A 15 -1.23 13.87 -4.85
C ALA A 15 -2.50 13.14 -4.37
N ASP A 16 -3.34 12.68 -5.29
CA ASP A 16 -4.54 11.90 -4.96
C ASP A 16 -4.16 10.56 -4.30
N ILE A 17 -3.09 9.91 -4.77
CA ILE A 17 -2.55 8.69 -4.14
C ILE A 17 -2.00 8.95 -2.74
N LEU A 18 -1.30 10.07 -2.55
CA LEU A 18 -0.78 10.46 -1.24
C LEU A 18 -1.92 10.70 -0.24
N TRP A 19 -3.03 11.30 -0.70
CA TRP A 19 -4.19 11.58 0.15
C TRP A 19 -4.82 10.32 0.77
N TYR A 20 -4.71 9.17 0.10
CA TYR A 20 -5.20 7.87 0.59
C TYR A 20 -4.67 7.49 1.98
N GLY A 21 -3.41 7.82 2.27
CA GLY A 21 -2.73 7.53 3.53
C GLY A 21 -2.91 8.60 4.61
N ILE A 22 -3.39 9.79 4.25
CA ILE A 22 -3.53 10.92 5.16
C ILE A 22 -4.89 10.91 5.85
N SER A 23 -5.96 10.64 5.10
CA SER A 23 -7.34 10.76 5.60
C SER A 23 -8.00 9.42 5.93
N ARG A 24 -8.64 9.37 7.09
CA ARG A 24 -9.53 8.28 7.53
C ARG A 24 -11.03 8.62 7.41
N ALA A 25 -11.36 9.76 6.81
CA ALA A 25 -12.73 10.22 6.63
C ALA A 25 -13.58 9.23 5.82
N ASP A 26 -12.99 8.62 4.78
CA ASP A 26 -13.63 7.54 4.02
C ASP A 26 -13.17 6.18 4.55
N ARG A 27 -14.13 5.35 4.99
CA ARG A 27 -13.88 4.01 5.51
C ARG A 27 -14.33 2.98 4.48
N LYS A 28 -13.40 2.12 4.06
CA LYS A 28 -13.64 1.04 3.10
C LYS A 28 -13.38 -0.29 3.78
N ALA A 29 -14.25 -1.27 3.53
CA ALA A 29 -13.98 -2.66 3.84
C ALA A 29 -13.00 -3.23 2.80
N ALA A 30 -12.16 -4.18 3.25
CA ALA A 30 -11.35 -4.96 2.33
C ALA A 30 -12.25 -5.81 1.43
N ILE A 31 -11.85 -5.99 0.17
CA ILE A 31 -12.53 -6.93 -0.73
C ILE A 31 -12.32 -8.37 -0.24
N PRO A 32 -13.20 -9.33 -0.58
CA PRO A 32 -13.12 -10.69 -0.05
C PRO A 32 -11.76 -11.37 -0.23
N SER A 33 -11.09 -11.14 -1.36
CA SER A 33 -9.78 -11.71 -1.67
C SER A 33 -8.65 -11.20 -0.78
N GLU A 34 -8.82 -10.05 -0.13
CA GLU A 34 -7.83 -9.37 0.73
C GLU A 34 -8.19 -9.44 2.21
N THR A 35 -9.24 -10.20 2.56
CA THR A 35 -9.58 -10.41 3.97
C THR A 35 -8.48 -11.23 4.68
N PRO A 36 -8.17 -10.93 5.95
CA PRO A 36 -7.17 -11.69 6.71
C PRO A 36 -7.53 -13.18 6.78
N LYS A 37 -6.60 -14.04 6.37
CA LYS A 37 -6.78 -15.51 6.36
C LYS A 37 -6.16 -16.23 7.57
N GLY A 38 -5.81 -15.48 8.63
CA GLY A 38 -5.18 -16.06 9.83
C GLY A 38 -3.80 -16.67 9.58
N GLN A 39 -3.08 -16.20 8.56
CA GLN A 39 -1.78 -16.76 8.17
C GLN A 39 -0.63 -16.34 9.09
N ILE A 40 -0.73 -15.18 9.74
CA ILE A 40 0.28 -14.73 10.71
C ILE A 40 -0.09 -15.27 12.09
N ARG A 41 0.67 -16.28 12.53
CA ARG A 41 0.50 -16.95 13.83
C ARG A 41 1.42 -16.41 14.92
N ASP A 42 2.55 -15.84 14.52
CA ASP A 42 3.53 -15.23 15.41
C ASP A 42 3.80 -13.78 14.97
N LEU A 43 3.69 -12.86 15.94
CA LEU A 43 3.82 -11.43 15.69
C LEU A 43 5.25 -11.06 15.27
N GLN A 44 6.27 -11.68 15.88
CA GLN A 44 7.66 -11.34 15.59
C GLN A 44 8.04 -11.77 14.18
N ALA A 45 7.70 -13.00 13.79
CA ALA A 45 7.87 -13.49 12.43
C ALA A 45 7.11 -12.63 11.40
N GLY A 46 5.87 -12.23 11.71
CA GLY A 46 5.09 -11.33 10.86
C GLY A 46 5.77 -9.97 10.65
N LEU A 47 6.26 -9.36 11.73
CA LEU A 47 6.98 -8.09 11.67
C LEU A 47 8.32 -8.19 10.94
N ALA A 48 9.04 -9.30 11.11
CA ALA A 48 10.28 -9.55 10.38
C ALA A 48 10.01 -9.67 8.87
N ALA A 49 9.05 -10.50 8.46
CA ALA A 49 8.67 -10.65 7.06
C ALA A 49 8.21 -9.33 6.43
N TYR A 50 7.44 -8.52 7.18
CA TYR A 50 7.05 -7.18 6.78
C TYR A 50 8.26 -6.27 6.54
N ARG A 51 9.18 -6.18 7.51
CA ARG A 51 10.40 -5.34 7.42
C ARG A 51 11.27 -5.74 6.24
N ASP A 52 11.44 -7.04 6.00
CA ASP A 52 12.19 -7.55 4.87
C ASP A 52 11.55 -7.15 3.53
N ALA A 53 10.23 -7.25 3.41
CA ALA A 53 9.51 -6.82 2.21
C ALA A 53 9.63 -5.30 1.99
N HIS A 54 9.47 -4.52 3.05
CA HIS A 54 9.60 -3.07 3.00
C HIS A 54 11.03 -2.64 2.63
N ALA A 55 12.06 -3.29 3.19
CA ALA A 55 13.46 -3.02 2.85
C ALA A 55 13.77 -3.30 1.37
N ARG A 56 13.26 -4.41 0.82
CA ARG A 56 13.41 -4.72 -0.62
C ARG A 56 12.73 -3.69 -1.51
N LEU A 57 11.51 -3.27 -1.18
CA LEU A 57 10.80 -2.23 -1.91
C LEU A 57 11.59 -0.91 -1.88
N LEU A 58 12.04 -0.50 -0.69
CA LEU A 58 12.79 0.74 -0.51
C LEU A 58 14.12 0.72 -1.29
N GLN A 59 14.83 -0.42 -1.27
CA GLN A 59 16.04 -0.59 -2.06
C GLN A 59 15.74 -0.46 -3.56
N TYR A 60 14.72 -1.17 -4.07
CA TYR A 60 14.32 -1.10 -5.47
C TYR A 60 14.00 0.33 -5.90
N VAL A 61 13.12 1.02 -5.16
CA VAL A 61 12.70 2.40 -5.49
C VAL A 61 13.89 3.37 -5.46
N LYS A 62 14.87 3.18 -4.57
CA LYS A 62 16.07 4.03 -4.48
C LYS A 62 17.07 3.82 -5.61
N THR A 63 17.18 2.61 -6.14
CA THR A 63 18.28 2.24 -7.05
C THR A 63 17.82 1.92 -8.46
N THR A 64 16.51 1.77 -8.69
CA THR A 64 16.01 1.38 -10.00
C THR A 64 16.25 2.45 -11.05
N THR A 65 16.59 2.00 -12.26
CA THR A 65 16.64 2.83 -13.47
C THR A 65 15.48 2.49 -14.41
N ASP A 66 14.50 1.70 -13.95
CA ASP A 66 13.31 1.39 -14.72
C ASP A 66 12.47 2.65 -14.96
N ASP A 67 11.91 2.76 -16.16
CA ASP A 67 10.84 3.72 -16.42
C ASP A 67 9.54 3.22 -15.77
N LEU A 68 9.33 3.65 -14.53
CA LEU A 68 8.15 3.28 -13.74
C LEU A 68 6.88 3.99 -14.22
N ARG A 69 7.00 5.17 -14.83
CA ARG A 69 5.86 5.98 -15.28
C ARG A 69 5.19 5.39 -16.52
N SER A 70 5.98 4.77 -17.40
CA SER A 70 5.45 4.10 -18.59
C SER A 70 4.88 2.70 -18.33
N ARG A 71 5.01 2.17 -17.11
CA ARG A 71 4.55 0.82 -16.73
C ARG A 71 3.23 0.90 -15.99
N VAL A 72 2.19 0.27 -16.51
CA VAL A 72 0.84 0.32 -15.93
C VAL A 72 0.56 -0.87 -15.02
N VAL A 73 -0.10 -0.57 -13.91
CA VAL A 73 -0.71 -1.54 -13.00
C VAL A 73 -2.22 -1.53 -13.25
N ASP A 74 -2.68 -2.38 -14.17
CA ASP A 74 -4.08 -2.39 -14.65
C ASP A 74 -5.09 -2.50 -13.52
N ARG A 75 -4.79 -3.32 -12.52
CA ARG A 75 -5.64 -3.54 -11.34
C ARG A 75 -6.04 -2.22 -10.65
N GLN A 76 -5.13 -1.26 -10.61
CA GLN A 76 -5.27 0.00 -9.88
C GLN A 76 -5.47 1.20 -10.78
N GLY A 77 -5.36 1.02 -12.10
CA GLY A 77 -5.43 2.10 -13.07
C GLY A 77 -4.36 3.17 -12.87
N CYS A 78 -3.19 2.79 -12.32
CA CYS A 78 -2.08 3.70 -12.02
C CYS A 78 -0.78 3.21 -12.67
N ASP A 79 0.25 4.06 -12.71
CA ASP A 79 1.59 3.64 -13.13
C ASP A 79 2.35 2.94 -11.97
N ALA A 80 3.51 2.33 -12.27
CA ALA A 80 4.29 1.61 -11.29
C ALA A 80 4.94 2.52 -10.22
N TYR A 81 5.20 3.79 -10.56
CA TYR A 81 5.69 4.78 -9.60
C TYR A 81 4.58 5.13 -8.59
N GLN A 82 3.40 5.42 -9.11
CA GLN A 82 2.17 5.62 -8.37
C GLN A 82 1.81 4.41 -7.51
N TRP A 83 2.03 3.19 -8.00
CA TRP A 83 1.84 1.98 -7.21
C TRP A 83 2.81 1.92 -6.02
N ALA A 84 4.07 2.31 -6.20
CA ALA A 84 5.03 2.41 -5.10
C ALA A 84 4.59 3.45 -4.05
N LEU A 85 4.09 4.62 -4.48
CA LEU A 85 3.50 5.62 -3.58
C LEU A 85 2.30 5.04 -2.82
N LEU A 86 1.42 4.30 -3.51
CA LEU A 86 0.24 3.71 -2.90
C LEU A 86 0.61 2.67 -1.84
N ILE A 87 1.66 1.86 -2.03
CA ILE A 87 2.11 0.91 -1.00
C ILE A 87 2.50 1.65 0.28
N SER A 88 3.29 2.73 0.18
CA SER A 88 3.69 3.53 1.35
C SER A 88 2.51 4.23 2.03
N THR A 89 1.56 4.77 1.26
CA THR A 89 0.40 5.46 1.84
C THR A 89 -0.60 4.46 2.45
N HIS A 90 -0.68 3.24 1.93
CA HIS A 90 -1.48 2.16 2.48
C HIS A 90 -0.93 1.69 3.84
N GLU A 91 0.40 1.58 3.98
CA GLU A 91 1.02 1.32 5.29
C GLU A 91 0.57 2.37 6.33
N GLN A 92 0.70 3.65 5.99
CA GLN A 92 0.29 4.74 6.89
C GLN A 92 -1.19 4.64 7.25
N ARG A 93 -2.05 4.30 6.30
CA ARG A 93 -3.48 4.07 6.55
C ARG A 93 -3.73 2.95 7.55
N HIS A 94 -2.99 1.85 7.47
CA HIS A 94 -3.07 0.76 8.46
C HIS A 94 -2.57 1.20 9.85
N VAL A 95 -1.50 1.99 9.92
CA VAL A 95 -1.04 2.56 11.19
C VAL A 95 -2.13 3.42 11.84
N LEU A 96 -2.83 4.24 11.06
CA LEU A 96 -3.95 5.05 11.54
C LEU A 96 -5.11 4.18 12.01
N GLN A 97 -5.48 3.12 11.27
CA GLN A 97 -6.51 2.17 11.71
C GLN A 97 -6.18 1.50 13.05
N ILE A 98 -4.92 1.08 13.23
CA ILE A 98 -4.47 0.48 14.49
C ILE A 98 -4.56 1.48 15.63
N ARG A 99 -4.18 2.74 15.40
CA ARG A 99 -4.29 3.81 16.40
C ARG A 99 -5.74 4.12 16.76
N GLU A 100 -6.64 4.17 15.78
CA GLU A 100 -8.09 4.35 16.00
C GLU A 100 -8.65 3.23 16.89
N ILE A 101 -8.33 1.97 16.58
CA ILE A 101 -8.77 0.81 17.38
C ILE A 101 -8.23 0.90 18.81
N LYS A 102 -6.96 1.26 18.99
CA LYS A 102 -6.32 1.39 20.31
C LYS A 102 -6.85 2.56 21.14
N ALA A 103 -7.40 3.58 20.49
CA ALA A 103 -7.99 4.74 21.16
C ALA A 103 -9.44 4.51 21.62
N ASP A 104 -10.09 3.45 21.13
CA ASP A 104 -11.44 3.07 21.58
C ASP A 104 -11.40 2.67 23.08
N PRO A 105 -12.24 3.28 23.94
CA PRO A 105 -12.27 2.96 25.38
C PRO A 105 -12.58 1.48 25.69
N GLY A 106 -13.20 0.77 24.75
CA GLY A 106 -13.48 -0.65 24.85
C GLY A 106 -12.33 -1.55 24.40
N PHE A 107 -11.18 -1.01 23.97
CA PHE A 107 -10.01 -1.79 23.58
C PHE A 107 -9.05 -2.02 24.76
N PRO A 108 -8.50 -3.25 24.95
CA PRO A 108 -8.82 -4.47 24.21
C PRO A 108 -10.13 -5.10 24.71
N ARG A 109 -10.99 -5.52 23.78
CA ARG A 109 -12.10 -6.43 24.12
C ARG A 109 -11.49 -7.81 24.33
N ARG A 110 -11.78 -8.40 25.49
CA ARG A 110 -11.32 -9.75 25.87
C ARG A 110 -11.96 -10.81 24.98
#